data_AF-A0AAV8WVH8-F1
#
_entry.id   AF-A0AAV8WVH8-F1
#
_cell.length_a   1.000
_cell.length_b   1.000
_cell.length_c   1.000
_cell.angle_alpha   90.00
_cell.angle_beta   90.00
_cell.angle_gamma   90.00
#
_symmetry.space_group_name_H-M   'P 1'
#
loop_
_entity.id
_entity.type
_entity.pdbx_description
1 polymer ?
#
loop_
_entity_poly.entity_id
_entity_poly.type
_entity_poly.pdbx_seq_one_letter_code
_entity_poly.pdbx_strand_id
1 'polypeptide(L)'
;MDESGFQTVPSKLPKHVAPTGKREVAKNVAAEQGKTVMVACSMSVTGHYVPPFFIFARKRLNLLLIKDAPTGSALGVTDSGYMNSLRFIDYLEHFRKDTNPTADSPILLILDNHISHTSLQAITYAKNNNIHLLSLPPHSSHRTQPVDRHFFETA
;
A
#
# COMPACT_ATOMS: atom_id res chain seq x y z
N MET A 1 -0.35 -0.05 -9.32
CA MET A 1 -0.20 0.46 -7.96
C MET A 1 -1.57 0.45 -7.33
N ASP A 2 -1.63 0.00 -6.10
CA ASP A 2 -2.87 -0.09 -5.35
C ASP A 2 -2.56 0.00 -3.84
N GLU A 3 -3.55 0.43 -3.07
CA GLU A 3 -3.46 0.67 -1.63
C GLU A 3 -4.41 -0.24 -0.87
N SER A 4 -3.85 -0.96 0.10
CA SER A 4 -4.65 -1.80 0.99
C SER A 4 -4.46 -1.41 2.45
N GLY A 5 -5.56 -1.42 3.19
CA GLY A 5 -5.59 -1.12 4.62
C GLY A 5 -5.47 -2.39 5.46
N PHE A 6 -4.40 -2.52 6.23
CA PHE A 6 -4.20 -3.62 7.16
C PHE A 6 -4.50 -3.18 8.59
N GLN A 7 -5.36 -3.92 9.29
CA GLN A 7 -5.62 -3.66 10.71
C GLN A 7 -4.50 -4.27 11.58
N THR A 8 -3.98 -3.50 12.52
CA THR A 8 -3.00 -4.03 13.50
C THR A 8 -3.59 -5.08 14.43
N VAL A 9 -4.93 -5.12 14.53
CA VAL A 9 -5.69 -6.12 15.28
C VAL A 9 -6.41 -7.00 14.26
N PRO A 10 -6.10 -8.30 14.15
CA PRO A 10 -6.74 -9.17 13.17
C PRO A 10 -8.24 -9.33 13.48
N SER A 11 -9.08 -9.04 12.49
CA SER A 11 -10.54 -9.22 12.59
C SER A 11 -11.00 -10.66 12.25
N LYS A 12 -10.20 -11.41 11.48
CA LYS A 12 -10.42 -12.83 11.21
C LYS A 12 -9.68 -13.68 12.23
N LEU A 13 -10.42 -14.42 13.05
CA LEU A 13 -9.87 -15.39 13.98
C LEU A 13 -9.60 -16.72 13.25
N PRO A 14 -8.43 -17.35 13.43
CA PRO A 14 -8.20 -18.69 12.90
C PRO A 14 -9.20 -19.68 13.53
N LYS A 15 -9.77 -20.55 12.70
CA LYS A 15 -10.60 -21.66 13.17
C LYS A 15 -9.69 -22.63 13.95
N HIS A 16 -10.11 -23.00 15.16
CA HIS A 16 -9.42 -24.02 15.96
C HIS A 16 -10.40 -25.15 16.30
N VAL A 17 -9.87 -26.35 16.50
CA VAL A 17 -10.65 -27.52 16.89
C VAL A 17 -10.53 -27.68 18.41
N ALA A 18 -11.67 -27.72 19.10
CA ALA A 18 -11.74 -27.95 20.54
C ALA A 18 -12.83 -28.99 20.87
N PRO A 19 -12.70 -29.74 21.98
CA PRO A 19 -13.74 -30.64 22.46
C PRO A 19 -15.05 -29.90 22.72
N THR A 20 -16.18 -30.52 22.35
CA THR A 20 -17.52 -29.97 22.55
C THR A 20 -17.74 -29.56 24.02
N GLY A 21 -18.09 -28.29 24.25
CA GLY A 21 -18.39 -27.75 25.59
C GLY A 21 -17.25 -27.03 26.30
N LYS A 22 -16.03 -27.00 25.74
CA LYS A 22 -14.94 -26.18 26.30
C LYS A 22 -14.85 -24.82 25.60
N ARG A 23 -14.88 -23.73 26.39
CA ARG A 23 -14.51 -22.38 25.94
C ARG A 23 -12.99 -22.22 26.06
N GLU A 24 -12.26 -22.54 25.00
CA GLU A 24 -10.88 -22.07 24.87
C GLU A 24 -10.87 -20.72 24.14
N VAL A 25 -10.16 -19.75 24.71
CA VAL A 25 -10.00 -18.41 24.10
C VAL A 25 -8.87 -18.52 23.07
N ALA A 26 -9.25 -18.70 21.80
CA ALA A 26 -8.32 -18.96 20.69
C ALA A 26 -7.20 -17.90 20.53
N LYS A 27 -7.41 -16.68 21.05
CA LYS A 27 -6.40 -15.63 21.19
C LYS A 27 -6.97 -14.51 22.07
N ASN A 28 -6.15 -13.91 22.92
CA ASN A 28 -6.48 -12.62 23.53
C ASN A 28 -6.32 -11.53 22.47
N VAL A 29 -7.41 -11.20 21.78
CA VAL A 29 -7.47 -10.06 20.87
C VAL A 29 -7.96 -8.85 21.69
N ALA A 30 -7.23 -7.74 21.64
CA ALA A 30 -7.68 -6.51 22.28
C ALA A 30 -9.05 -6.11 21.73
N ALA A 31 -9.97 -5.68 22.60
CA ALA A 31 -11.31 -5.24 22.20
C ALA A 31 -11.29 -3.91 21.40
N GLU A 32 -10.15 -3.21 21.40
CA GLU A 32 -9.95 -2.00 20.61
C GLU A 32 -9.81 -2.35 19.13
N GLN A 33 -10.55 -1.64 18.27
CA GLN A 33 -10.28 -1.60 16.84
C GLN A 33 -8.83 -1.12 16.66
N GLY A 34 -7.96 -2.03 16.19
CA GLY A 34 -6.59 -1.69 15.85
C GLY A 34 -6.53 -0.52 14.87
N LYS A 35 -5.41 0.22 14.87
CA LYS A 35 -5.21 1.28 13.89
C LYS A 35 -4.99 0.63 12.51
N THR A 36 -5.63 1.18 11.48
CA THR A 36 -5.36 0.76 10.10
C THR A 36 -4.04 1.36 9.64
N VAL A 37 -3.16 0.51 9.11
CA VAL A 37 -1.95 0.91 8.39
C VAL A 37 -2.25 0.73 6.91
N MET A 38 -2.15 1.81 6.15
CA MET A 38 -2.28 1.72 4.70
C MET A 38 -0.93 1.31 4.10
N VAL A 39 -0.95 0.42 3.14
CA VAL A 39 0.23 -0.05 2.43
C VAL A 39 0.00 0.14 0.94
N ALA A 40 0.89 0.90 0.30
CA ALA A 40 0.92 1.06 -1.14
C ALA A 40 1.90 0.03 -1.74
N CYS A 41 1.41 -0.75 -2.69
CA CYS A 41 2.16 -1.80 -3.36
C CYS A 41 2.14 -1.60 -4.88
N SER A 42 3.24 -1.99 -5.55
CA SER A 42 3.32 -2.05 -7.00
C SER A 42 4.08 -3.28 -7.46
N MET A 43 3.60 -3.86 -8.55
CA MET A 43 4.22 -5.01 -9.19
C MET A 43 4.25 -4.82 -10.71
N SER A 44 5.29 -5.35 -11.33
CA SER A 44 5.40 -5.52 -12.77
C SER A 44 4.71 -6.81 -13.20
N VAL A 45 4.28 -6.86 -14.46
CA VAL A 45 3.83 -8.09 -15.13
C VAL A 45 4.91 -9.17 -15.18
N THR A 46 6.19 -8.79 -15.08
CA THR A 46 7.33 -9.71 -15.03
C THR A 46 7.57 -10.32 -13.65
N GLY A 47 6.78 -9.94 -12.64
CA GLY A 47 6.94 -10.43 -11.26
C GLY A 47 7.97 -9.65 -10.43
N HIS A 48 8.45 -8.50 -10.91
CA HIS A 48 9.21 -7.56 -10.08
C HIS A 48 8.27 -6.82 -9.12
N TYR A 49 8.59 -6.80 -7.84
CA TYR A 49 7.79 -6.13 -6.81
C TYR A 49 8.58 -4.96 -6.22
N VAL A 50 7.97 -3.78 -6.21
CA VAL A 50 8.52 -2.62 -5.52
C VAL A 50 8.33 -2.83 -4.01
N PRO A 51 9.37 -2.63 -3.17
CA PRO A 51 9.22 -2.75 -1.73
C PRO A 51 8.04 -1.92 -1.21
N PRO A 52 7.28 -2.43 -0.22
CA PRO A 52 6.05 -1.77 0.20
C PRO A 52 6.31 -0.41 0.83
N PHE A 53 5.39 0.51 0.59
CA PHE A 53 5.39 1.84 1.19
C PHE A 53 4.27 1.94 2.23
N PHE A 54 4.63 2.13 3.49
CA PHE A 54 3.69 2.12 4.61
C PHE A 54 3.23 3.54 4.96
N ILE A 55 1.95 3.70 5.28
CA ILE A 55 1.38 4.96 5.75
C ILE A 55 0.72 4.70 7.12
N PHE A 56 1.26 5.35 8.14
CA PHE A 56 0.77 5.22 9.52
C PHE A 56 0.00 6.47 9.97
N ALA A 57 -1.12 6.26 10.67
CA ALA A 57 -1.91 7.30 11.33
C ALA A 57 -1.16 7.90 12.53
N ARG A 58 -0.27 8.88 12.30
CA ARG A 58 0.62 9.49 13.29
C ARG A 58 1.03 10.92 12.93
N LYS A 59 1.36 11.71 13.96
CA LYS A 59 1.98 13.04 13.82
C LYS A 59 3.49 13.01 13.66
N ARG A 60 4.14 11.95 14.17
CA ARG A 60 5.61 11.83 14.20
C ARG A 60 6.05 10.55 13.51
N LEU A 61 7.05 10.70 12.65
CA LEU A 61 7.74 9.59 12.01
C LEU A 61 8.48 8.76 13.07
N ASN A 62 8.38 7.44 13.00
CA ASN A 62 9.19 6.53 13.79
C ASN A 62 9.63 5.37 12.90
N LEU A 63 10.93 5.32 12.59
CA LEU A 63 11.52 4.29 11.72
C LEU A 63 11.43 2.89 12.31
N LEU A 64 11.26 2.75 13.64
CA LEU A 64 11.05 1.45 14.27
C LEU A 64 9.75 0.77 13.84
N LEU A 65 8.82 1.49 13.20
CA LEU A 65 7.56 0.93 12.69
C LEU A 65 7.76 -0.02 11.50
N ILE A 66 8.90 0.07 10.83
CA ILE A 66 9.27 -0.81 9.71
C ILE A 66 10.47 -1.70 10.07
N LYS A 67 10.74 -1.90 11.38
CA LYS A 67 11.93 -2.61 11.88
C LYS A 67 12.14 -4.01 11.29
N ASP A 68 11.06 -4.68 10.89
CA ASP A 68 11.10 -6.02 10.29
C ASP A 68 10.31 -6.06 8.96
N ALA A 69 10.16 -4.90 8.32
CA ALA A 69 9.54 -4.80 7.01
C ALA A 69 10.47 -5.35 5.91
N PRO A 70 9.93 -5.72 4.74
CA PRO A 70 10.75 -6.12 3.60
C PRO A 70 11.88 -5.11 3.31
N THR A 71 13.04 -5.62 2.88
CA THR A 71 14.19 -4.76 2.59
C THR A 71 13.84 -3.73 1.51
N GLY A 72 14.21 -2.48 1.75
CA GLY A 72 13.89 -1.36 0.87
C GLY A 72 12.56 -0.69 1.18
N SER A 73 11.73 -1.21 2.10
CA SER A 73 10.50 -0.55 2.51
C SER A 73 10.71 0.87 3.01
N ALA A 74 9.76 1.73 2.68
CA ALA A 74 9.71 3.12 3.12
C ALA A 74 8.42 3.39 3.89
N LEU A 75 8.39 4.48 4.65
CA LEU A 75 7.22 4.85 5.43
C LEU A 75 6.93 6.35 5.37
N GLY A 76 5.65 6.69 5.31
CA GLY A 76 5.09 8.00 5.52
C GLY A 76 4.16 8.02 6.74
N VAL A 77 3.86 9.21 7.23
CA VAL A 77 2.87 9.42 8.29
C VAL A 77 1.86 10.49 7.88
N THR A 78 0.61 10.26 8.22
CA THR A 78 -0.49 11.23 8.07
C THR A 78 -1.37 11.19 9.30
N ASP A 79 -2.14 12.26 9.56
CA ASP A 79 -3.07 12.27 10.69
C ASP A 79 -4.18 11.22 10.53
N SER A 80 -4.62 10.97 9.30
CA SER A 80 -5.70 10.02 8.97
C SER A 80 -5.22 8.57 8.82
N GLY A 81 -3.93 8.35 8.52
CA GLY A 81 -3.40 7.05 8.12
C GLY A 81 -3.68 6.66 6.67
N TYR A 82 -4.30 7.54 5.89
CA TYR A 82 -4.55 7.36 4.46
C TYR A 82 -3.56 8.16 3.63
N MET A 83 -3.40 7.78 2.36
CA MET A 83 -2.61 8.51 1.39
C MET A 83 -3.24 9.87 1.07
N ASN A 84 -2.38 10.87 0.97
CA ASN A 84 -2.72 12.19 0.46
C ASN A 84 -1.74 12.56 -0.65
N SER A 85 -1.97 13.68 -1.33
CA SER A 85 -1.14 14.08 -2.47
C SER A 85 0.33 14.26 -2.14
N LEU A 86 0.66 14.72 -0.92
CA LEU A 86 2.05 14.87 -0.49
C LEU A 86 2.71 13.50 -0.28
N ARG A 87 2.05 12.58 0.40
CA ARG A 87 2.54 11.20 0.59
C ARG A 87 2.63 10.43 -0.72
N PHE A 88 1.80 10.75 -1.70
CA PHE A 88 1.91 10.16 -3.03
C PHE A 88 3.21 10.57 -3.74
N ILE A 89 3.70 11.78 -3.53
CA ILE A 89 5.02 12.20 -4.04
C ILE A 89 6.13 11.41 -3.35
N ASP A 90 6.07 11.26 -2.02
CA ASP A 90 7.04 10.44 -1.27
C ASP A 90 7.04 8.98 -1.78
N TYR A 91 5.86 8.46 -2.13
CA TYR A 91 5.71 7.17 -2.78
C TYR A 91 6.34 7.13 -4.19
N LEU A 92 6.16 8.16 -5.01
CA LEU A 92 6.79 8.25 -6.35
C LEU A 92 8.32 8.32 -6.26
N GLU A 93 8.87 9.00 -5.26
CA GLU A 93 10.31 9.02 -4.98
C GLU A 93 10.83 7.63 -4.63
N HIS A 94 10.13 6.92 -3.74
CA HIS A 94 10.41 5.54 -3.38
C HIS A 94 10.33 4.60 -4.59
N PHE A 95 9.26 4.70 -5.37
CA PHE A 95 9.04 3.93 -6.59
C PHE A 95 10.17 4.14 -7.60
N ARG A 96 10.56 5.40 -7.84
CA ARG A 96 11.65 5.74 -8.75
C ARG A 96 12.99 5.16 -8.27
N LYS A 97 13.26 5.23 -6.97
CA LYS A 97 14.51 4.72 -6.39
C LYS A 97 14.70 3.23 -6.65
N ASP A 98 13.62 2.47 -6.58
CA ASP A 98 13.62 1.03 -6.79
C ASP A 98 13.64 0.65 -8.28
N THR A 99 12.84 1.34 -9.10
CA THR A 99 12.63 0.96 -10.50
C THR A 99 13.58 1.65 -11.50
N ASN A 100 14.24 2.73 -11.08
CA ASN A 100 15.23 3.52 -11.83
C ASN A 100 14.85 3.82 -13.30
N PRO A 101 13.69 4.47 -13.56
CA PRO A 101 13.24 4.81 -14.91
C PRO A 101 14.17 5.80 -15.62
N THR A 102 14.42 5.55 -16.91
CA THR A 102 15.25 6.39 -17.78
C THR A 102 14.47 6.82 -19.03
N ALA A 103 15.02 7.73 -19.82
CA ALA A 103 14.37 8.16 -21.07
C ALA A 103 14.27 7.00 -22.08
N ASP A 104 15.26 6.10 -22.08
CA ASP A 104 15.30 4.93 -22.97
C ASP A 104 14.43 3.77 -22.46
N SER A 105 14.13 3.74 -21.16
CA SER A 105 13.31 2.72 -20.51
C SER A 105 12.32 3.38 -19.53
N PRO A 106 11.31 4.10 -20.04
CA PRO A 106 10.31 4.73 -19.19
C PRO A 106 9.38 3.68 -18.57
N ILE A 107 8.73 4.05 -17.46
CA ILE A 107 7.84 3.14 -16.73
C ILE A 107 6.40 3.65 -16.77
N LEU A 108 5.47 2.77 -17.10
CA LEU A 108 4.03 3.02 -16.99
C LEU A 108 3.55 2.59 -15.60
N LEU A 109 3.12 3.56 -14.80
CA LEU A 109 2.46 3.32 -13.52
C LEU A 109 0.94 3.41 -13.71
N ILE A 110 0.25 2.30 -13.48
CA ILE A 110 -1.21 2.22 -13.53
C ILE A 110 -1.76 2.37 -12.11
N LEU A 111 -2.74 3.25 -11.93
CA LEU A 111 -3.33 3.60 -10.63
C LEU A 111 -4.83 3.85 -10.79
N ASP A 112 -5.56 3.84 -9.67
CA ASP A 112 -6.95 4.26 -9.66
C ASP A 112 -7.10 5.79 -9.80
N ASN A 113 -8.34 6.25 -10.01
CA ASN A 113 -8.65 7.67 -10.12
C ASN A 113 -8.90 8.34 -8.76
N HIS A 114 -8.09 8.02 -7.74
CA HIS A 114 -8.19 8.68 -6.45
C HIS A 114 -7.56 10.09 -6.49
N ILE A 115 -8.16 11.04 -5.76
CA ILE A 115 -7.78 12.46 -5.81
C ILE A 115 -6.37 12.74 -5.30
N SER A 116 -5.80 11.84 -4.48
CA SER A 116 -4.39 11.92 -4.05
C SER A 116 -3.44 11.88 -5.25
N HIS A 117 -3.80 11.13 -6.29
CA HIS A 117 -2.96 10.85 -7.45
C HIS A 117 -2.92 11.99 -8.46
N THR A 118 -3.93 12.87 -8.45
CA THR A 118 -4.15 13.86 -9.51
C THR A 118 -3.52 15.23 -9.22
N SER A 119 -2.63 15.33 -8.23
CA SER A 119 -1.99 16.62 -7.92
C SER A 119 -0.99 17.03 -9.03
N LEU A 120 -0.98 18.32 -9.36
CA LEU A 120 -0.08 18.86 -10.38
C LEU A 120 1.40 18.56 -10.07
N GLN A 121 1.77 18.61 -8.78
CA GLN A 121 3.13 18.31 -8.33
C GLN A 121 3.49 16.86 -8.59
N ALA A 122 2.60 15.90 -8.27
CA ALA A 122 2.85 14.48 -8.53
C ALA A 122 2.94 14.17 -10.04
N ILE A 123 2.05 14.75 -10.85
CA ILE A 123 2.08 14.59 -12.30
C ILE A 123 3.38 15.15 -12.90
N THR A 124 3.79 16.34 -12.44
CA THR A 124 5.03 16.98 -12.88
C THR A 124 6.26 16.17 -12.47
N TYR A 125 6.28 15.68 -11.23
CA TYR A 125 7.35 14.82 -10.73
C TYR A 125 7.45 13.55 -11.57
N ALA A 126 6.34 12.85 -11.79
CA ALA A 126 6.32 11.61 -12.57
C ALA A 126 6.85 11.85 -14.00
N LYS A 127 6.34 12.89 -14.68
CA LYS A 127 6.77 13.26 -16.03
C LYS A 127 8.27 13.55 -16.11
N ASN A 128 8.81 14.31 -15.16
CA ASN A 128 10.23 14.68 -15.14
C ASN A 128 11.15 13.50 -14.83
N ASN A 129 10.61 12.39 -14.30
CA ASN A 129 11.35 11.19 -13.92
C ASN A 129 11.01 9.98 -14.82
N ASN A 130 10.50 10.21 -16.04
CA ASN A 130 10.18 9.15 -17.01
C ASN A 130 9.15 8.13 -16.49
N ILE A 131 8.25 8.57 -15.60
CA ILE A 131 7.12 7.79 -15.11
C ILE A 131 5.85 8.31 -15.78
N HIS A 132 5.22 7.47 -16.58
CA HIS A 132 3.92 7.74 -17.18
C HIS A 132 2.81 7.28 -16.24
N LEU A 133 1.96 8.19 -15.80
CA LEU A 133 0.80 7.86 -14.97
C LEU A 133 -0.40 7.54 -15.87
N LEU A 134 -1.04 6.40 -15.64
CA LEU A 134 -2.30 6.02 -16.27
C LEU A 134 -3.35 5.75 -15.21
N SER A 135 -4.33 6.65 -15.12
CA SER A 135 -5.48 6.52 -14.22
C SER A 135 -6.57 5.67 -14.87
N LEU A 136 -7.06 4.66 -14.15
CA LEU A 136 -8.20 3.84 -14.60
C LEU A 136 -9.51 4.63 -14.44
N PRO A 137 -10.50 4.44 -15.34
CA PRO A 137 -11.79 5.11 -15.22
C PRO A 137 -12.50 4.73 -13.91
N PRO A 138 -13.25 5.67 -13.29
CA PRO A 138 -13.95 5.41 -12.03
C PRO A 138 -14.89 4.21 -12.14
N HIS A 139 -15.04 3.47 -11.04
CA HIS A 139 -15.85 2.24 -10.92
C HIS A 139 -15.42 1.04 -11.80
N SER A 140 -14.21 1.05 -12.36
CA SER A 140 -13.67 -0.11 -13.08
C SER A 140 -12.87 -1.10 -12.20
N SER A 141 -12.57 -0.75 -10.95
CA SER A 141 -11.64 -1.51 -10.07
C SER A 141 -11.98 -2.99 -9.96
N HIS A 142 -13.27 -3.33 -9.83
CA HIS A 142 -13.70 -4.72 -9.70
C HIS A 142 -13.34 -5.61 -10.90
N ARG A 143 -13.01 -5.05 -12.08
CA ARG A 143 -12.68 -5.79 -13.31
C ARG A 143 -11.25 -5.61 -13.81
N THR A 144 -10.60 -4.49 -13.50
CA THR A 144 -9.37 -4.06 -14.18
C THR A 144 -8.15 -3.89 -13.28
N GLN A 145 -8.27 -4.09 -11.96
CA GLN A 145 -7.13 -4.02 -11.06
C GLN A 145 -6.49 -5.39 -10.84
N PRO A 146 -5.32 -5.67 -11.47
CA PRO A 146 -4.61 -6.93 -11.26
C PRO A 146 -4.04 -7.08 -9.84
N VAL A 147 -3.77 -5.97 -9.13
CA VAL A 147 -3.22 -6.02 -7.76
C VAL A 147 -4.30 -6.44 -6.74
N ASP A 148 -5.49 -5.84 -6.80
CA ASP A 148 -6.67 -6.24 -6.02
C ASP A 148 -6.97 -7.75 -6.13
N ARG A 149 -6.96 -8.30 -7.36
CA ARG A 149 -7.39 -9.69 -7.63
C ARG A 149 -6.31 -10.76 -7.44
N HIS A 150 -5.03 -10.42 -7.54
CA HIS A 150 -3.97 -11.44 -7.52
C HIS A 150 -2.98 -11.29 -6.37
N PHE A 151 -2.90 -10.12 -5.73
CA PHE A 151 -1.92 -9.88 -4.68
C PHE A 151 -2.58 -9.78 -3.31
N PHE A 152 -3.60 -8.93 -3.16
CA PHE A 152 -4.26 -8.71 -1.87
C PHE A 152 -5.25 -9.82 -1.48
N GLU A 153 -5.83 -10.56 -2.43
CA GLU A 153 -6.77 -11.67 -2.11
C GLU A 153 -6.05 -12.88 -1.48
N THR A 154 -4.74 -13.01 -1.67
CA THR A 154 -3.90 -14.08 -1.11
C THR A 154 -3.28 -13.78 0.25
N ALA A 155 -3.47 -12.58 0.80
CA ALA A 155 -2.95 -12.14 2.10
C ALA A 155 -3.99 -12.28 3.24
#